data_AF-A0A7X3ZC89-F1
#
_entry.id   AF-A0A7X3ZC89-F1
#
_cell.length_a   1.000
_cell.length_b   1.000
_cell.length_c   1.000
_cell.angle_alpha   90.00
_cell.angle_beta   90.00
_cell.angle_gamma   90.00
#
_symmetry.space_group_name_H-M   'P 1'
#
loop_
_entity.id
_entity.type
_entity.pdbx_description
1 polymer ?
#
loop_
_entity_poly.entity_id
_entity_poly.type
_entity_poly.pdbx_seq_one_letter_code
_entity_poly.pdbx_strand_id
1 'polypeptide(L)'
;MAAIDPITREIVRNALASAADEMAMALYRTAYSTIVRDCLDYSTSLCDAEGQMIAQGVTIPLHLGSVPFAMETLLAKYGDDIEEGDVFILNDPFEGGMHIPDIFIVQPVFSEGQRVAFAVSTAPHLDLGGRL
;
A
#
# COMPACT_ATOMS: atom_id res chain seq x y z
N MET A 1 15.64 8.38 23.62
CA MET A 1 14.90 9.15 22.60
C MET A 1 14.38 10.41 23.24
N ALA A 2 14.56 11.58 22.61
CA ALA A 2 13.90 12.80 23.06
C ALA A 2 12.38 12.62 22.92
N ALA A 3 11.60 13.21 23.83
CA ALA A 3 10.14 13.17 23.73
C ALA A 3 9.73 13.89 22.43
N ILE A 4 9.00 13.19 21.56
CA ILE A 4 8.44 13.78 20.33
C ILE A 4 7.39 14.81 20.75
N ASP A 5 7.51 16.03 20.22
CA ASP A 5 6.53 17.09 20.47
C ASP A 5 5.13 16.63 20.04
N PRO A 6 4.13 16.62 20.95
CA PRO A 6 2.81 16.08 20.66
C PRO A 6 2.10 16.84 19.55
N ILE A 7 2.35 18.14 19.38
CA ILE A 7 1.75 18.95 18.31
C ILE A 7 2.29 18.48 16.96
N THR A 8 3.62 18.39 16.84
CA THR A 8 4.30 17.91 15.63
C THR A 8 3.85 16.50 15.27
N ARG A 9 3.73 15.61 16.26
CA ARG A 9 3.24 14.24 16.04
C ARG A 9 1.86 14.22 15.42
N GLU A 10 0.91 15.01 15.95
CA GLU A 10 -0.44 15.05 15.39
C GLU A 10 -0.47 15.68 13.99
N ILE A 11 0.35 16.70 13.72
CA ILE A 11 0.46 17.28 12.37
C ILE A 11 0.93 16.22 11.37
N VAL A 12 2.01 15.50 11.68
CA VAL A 12 2.56 14.45 10.82
C VAL A 12 1.56 13.31 10.63
N ARG A 13 0.91 12.85 11.71
CA ARG A 13 -0.10 11.79 11.63
C ARG A 13 -1.26 12.17 10.70
N ASN A 14 -1.78 13.39 10.81
CA ASN A 14 -2.87 13.84 9.94
C ASN A 14 -2.40 14.03 8.49
N ALA A 15 -1.19 14.53 8.27
CA ALA A 15 -0.63 14.66 6.93
C ALA A 15 -0.48 13.31 6.21
N LEU A 16 0.01 12.28 6.92
CA LEU A 16 0.10 10.92 6.38
C LEU A 16 -1.26 10.32 6.06
N ALA A 17 -2.25 10.53 6.94
CA ALA A 17 -3.62 10.09 6.69
C ALA A 17 -4.22 10.77 5.45
N SER A 18 -4.05 12.09 5.32
CA SER A 18 -4.50 12.84 4.14
C SER A 18 -3.81 12.38 2.85
N ALA A 19 -2.50 12.09 2.90
CA ALA A 19 -1.79 11.55 1.75
C ALA A 19 -2.34 10.19 1.31
N ALA A 20 -2.64 9.30 2.26
CA ALA A 20 -3.26 8.01 1.97
C ALA A 20 -4.69 8.17 1.38
N ASP A 21 -5.48 9.13 1.86
CA ASP A 21 -6.78 9.45 1.27
C ASP A 21 -6.67 10.01 -0.15
N GLU A 22 -5.68 10.87 -0.42
CA GLU A 22 -5.42 11.40 -1.75
C GLU A 22 -5.00 10.29 -2.74
N MET A 23 -4.19 9.33 -2.29
CA MET A 23 -3.86 8.12 -3.05
C MET A 23 -5.13 7.33 -3.40
N ALA A 24 -6.01 7.10 -2.43
CA ALA A 24 -7.29 6.41 -2.66
C ALA A 24 -8.14 7.15 -3.71
N MET A 25 -8.29 8.47 -3.58
CA MET A 25 -9.05 9.27 -4.54
C MET A 25 -8.42 9.26 -5.94
N ALA A 26 -7.09 9.29 -6.04
CA ALA A 26 -6.39 9.21 -7.32
C ALA A 26 -6.68 7.87 -8.02
N LEU A 27 -6.59 6.76 -7.30
CA LEU A 27 -6.92 5.43 -7.79
C LEU A 27 -8.38 5.36 -8.26
N TYR A 28 -9.32 5.81 -7.42
CA TYR A 28 -10.75 5.82 -7.76
C TYR A 28 -11.07 6.61 -9.04
N ARG A 29 -10.51 7.83 -9.19
CA ARG A 29 -10.80 8.69 -10.34
C ARG A 29 -10.24 8.13 -11.66
N THR A 30 -9.17 7.35 -11.58
CA THR A 30 -8.45 6.81 -12.75
C THR A 30 -8.84 5.39 -13.10
N ALA A 31 -9.44 4.64 -12.18
CA ALA A 31 -9.91 3.29 -12.44
C ALA A 31 -10.98 3.24 -13.54
N TYR A 32 -11.00 2.18 -14.33
CA TYR A 32 -12.11 1.83 -15.22
C TYR A 32 -12.95 0.67 -14.68
N SER A 33 -12.42 -0.09 -13.72
CA SER A 33 -13.07 -1.26 -13.12
C SER A 33 -14.32 -0.86 -12.33
N THR A 34 -15.42 -1.56 -12.57
CA THR A 34 -16.66 -1.41 -11.79
C THR A 34 -16.48 -1.89 -10.34
N ILE A 35 -15.57 -2.82 -10.08
CA ILE A 35 -15.17 -3.22 -8.71
C ILE A 35 -14.70 -1.99 -7.93
N VAL A 36 -13.83 -1.18 -8.56
CA VAL A 36 -13.28 0.01 -7.91
C VAL A 36 -14.28 1.16 -7.91
N ARG A 37 -14.94 1.44 -9.04
CA ARG A 37 -15.84 2.61 -9.17
C ARG A 37 -17.18 2.44 -8.48
N ASP A 38 -17.78 1.26 -8.56
CA ASP A 38 -19.15 1.04 -8.11
C ASP A 38 -19.17 0.27 -6.78
N CYS A 39 -18.26 -0.69 -6.58
CA CYS A 39 -18.18 -1.46 -5.34
C CYS A 39 -17.22 -0.85 -4.30
N LEU A 40 -16.36 0.10 -4.70
CA LEU A 40 -15.35 0.73 -3.85
C LEU A 40 -14.40 -0.28 -3.18
N ASP A 41 -14.16 -1.39 -3.87
CA ASP A 41 -13.27 -2.45 -3.43
C ASP A 41 -11.87 -2.19 -3.97
N TYR A 42 -11.08 -1.49 -3.15
CA TYR A 42 -9.68 -1.17 -3.33
C TYR A 42 -9.17 -0.61 -2.00
N SER A 43 -7.86 -0.58 -1.78
CA SER A 43 -7.26 0.11 -0.64
C SER A 43 -5.93 0.75 -1.00
N THR A 44 -5.55 1.74 -0.20
CA THR A 44 -4.24 2.38 -0.28
C THR A 44 -3.69 2.58 1.13
N SER A 45 -2.38 2.49 1.26
CA SER A 45 -1.69 2.63 2.54
C SER A 45 -0.28 3.14 2.35
N LEU A 46 0.23 3.77 3.41
CA LEU A 46 1.63 4.13 3.56
C LEU A 46 2.25 3.24 4.62
N CYS A 47 3.44 2.72 4.32
CA CYS A 47 4.27 2.00 5.28
C CYS A 47 5.56 2.78 5.54
N ASP A 48 6.15 2.61 6.72
CA ASP A 48 7.48 3.15 7.03
C ASP A 48 8.60 2.40 6.28
N ALA A 49 9.85 2.81 6.49
CA ALA A 49 11.01 2.21 5.84
C ALA A 49 11.20 0.73 6.18
N GLU A 50 10.62 0.25 7.29
CA GLU A 50 10.62 -1.15 7.73
C GLU A 50 9.38 -1.92 7.28
N GLY A 51 8.53 -1.32 6.44
CA GLY A 51 7.33 -1.93 5.89
C GLY A 51 6.13 -1.98 6.85
N GLN A 52 6.21 -1.34 8.02
CA GLN A 52 5.09 -1.28 8.95
C GLN A 52 4.08 -0.25 8.50
N MET A 53 2.80 -0.60 8.48
CA MET A 53 1.75 0.31 8.06
C MET A 53 1.59 1.48 9.05
N ILE A 54 1.69 2.70 8.54
CA ILE A 54 1.61 3.95 9.33
C ILE A 54 0.37 4.80 8.98
N ALA A 55 -0.21 4.62 7.80
CA ALA A 55 -1.47 5.25 7.40
C ALA A 55 -2.22 4.40 6.37
N GLN A 56 -3.54 4.53 6.36
CA GLN A 56 -4.42 3.88 5.38
C GLN A 56 -5.46 4.88 4.89
N GLY A 57 -5.74 4.89 3.59
CA GLY A 57 -6.84 5.66 3.02
C GLY A 57 -8.19 5.09 3.46
N VAL A 58 -9.20 5.95 3.58
CA VAL A 58 -10.57 5.59 3.95
C VAL A 58 -11.21 4.75 2.84
N THR A 59 -10.98 3.44 2.93
CA THR A 59 -11.38 2.43 1.97
C THR A 59 -11.87 1.18 2.72
N ILE A 60 -12.00 0.03 2.06
CA ILE A 60 -12.48 -1.17 2.73
C ILE A 60 -11.47 -1.71 3.77
N PRO A 61 -11.90 -2.04 5.01
CA PRO A 61 -10.98 -2.48 6.07
C PRO A 61 -10.31 -3.84 5.82
N LEU A 62 -10.79 -4.62 4.85
CA LEU A 62 -10.35 -6.01 4.64
C LEU A 62 -8.84 -6.09 4.32
N HIS A 63 -8.33 -5.14 3.53
CA HIS A 63 -6.91 -5.07 3.15
C HIS A 63 -5.95 -4.70 4.29
N LEU A 64 -6.47 -4.21 5.43
CA LEU A 64 -5.65 -3.87 6.60
C LEU A 64 -4.85 -5.08 7.11
N GLY A 65 -5.40 -6.29 6.92
CA GLY A 65 -4.75 -7.54 7.35
C GLY A 65 -3.68 -8.08 6.39
N SER A 66 -3.76 -7.75 5.09
CA SER A 66 -2.91 -8.34 4.06
C SER A 66 -1.66 -7.53 3.74
N VAL A 67 -1.75 -6.19 3.77
CA VAL A 67 -0.60 -5.31 3.48
C VAL A 67 0.63 -5.61 4.35
N PRO A 68 0.53 -5.82 5.69
CA PRO A 68 1.70 -6.13 6.50
C PRO A 68 2.43 -7.41 6.05
N PHE A 69 1.69 -8.45 5.66
CA PHE A 69 2.26 -9.71 5.20
C PHE A 69 2.85 -9.61 3.79
N ALA A 70 2.20 -8.83 2.91
CA ALA A 70 2.74 -8.46 1.60
C ALA A 70 4.08 -7.72 1.72
N MET A 71 4.18 -6.77 2.64
CA MET A 71 5.41 -6.01 2.90
C MET A 71 6.51 -6.87 3.50
N GLU A 72 6.17 -7.76 4.45
CA GLU A 72 7.12 -8.73 5.02
C GLU A 72 7.73 -9.61 3.92
N THR A 73 6.90 -10.14 3.02
CA THR A 73 7.37 -11.00 1.93
C THR A 73 8.23 -10.24 0.92
N LEU A 74 7.80 -9.03 0.54
CA LEU A 74 8.58 -8.16 -0.36
C LEU A 74 9.96 -7.86 0.23
N LEU A 75 10.01 -7.45 1.51
CA LEU A 75 11.27 -7.13 2.19
C LEU A 75 12.15 -8.36 2.40
N ALA A 76 11.56 -9.54 2.69
CA ALA A 76 12.32 -10.78 2.79
C ALA A 76 12.94 -11.21 1.46
N LYS A 77 12.28 -10.89 0.34
CA LYS A 77 12.70 -11.28 -1.01
C LYS A 77 13.75 -10.36 -1.60
N TYR A 78 13.57 -9.04 -1.47
CA TYR A 78 14.42 -8.04 -2.12
C TYR A 78 15.37 -7.34 -1.13
N GLY A 79 14.97 -7.14 0.13
CA GLY A 79 15.84 -6.57 1.17
C GLY A 79 16.46 -5.23 0.77
N ASP A 80 17.78 -5.24 0.58
CA ASP A 80 18.60 -4.09 0.19
C ASP A 80 18.65 -3.85 -1.33
N ASP A 81 18.14 -4.80 -2.14
CA ASP A 81 18.06 -4.71 -3.62
C ASP A 81 16.79 -3.95 -4.06
N ILE A 82 16.37 -2.96 -3.28
CA ILE A 82 15.23 -2.09 -3.57
C ILE A 82 15.78 -0.71 -3.86
N GLU A 83 15.62 -0.24 -5.09
CA GLU A 83 16.16 1.03 -5.57
C GLU A 83 15.06 2.09 -5.78
N GLU A 84 15.49 3.35 -5.88
CA GLU A 84 14.59 4.47 -6.18
C GLU A 84 14.04 4.33 -7.60
N GLY A 85 12.71 4.36 -7.74
CA GLY A 85 12.02 4.22 -9.02
C GLY A 85 11.49 2.81 -9.30
N ASP A 86 11.82 1.83 -8.45
CA ASP A 86 11.25 0.48 -8.56
C ASP A 86 9.74 0.47 -8.30
N VAL A 87 9.05 -0.48 -8.92
CA VAL A 87 7.64 -0.78 -8.64
C VAL A 87 7.47 -2.29 -8.57
N PHE A 88 6.96 -2.76 -7.44
CA PHE A 88 6.72 -4.18 -7.19
C PHE A 88 5.24 -4.49 -7.36
N ILE A 89 4.96 -5.66 -7.93
CA ILE A 89 3.60 -6.17 -8.10
C ILE A 89 3.55 -7.57 -7.49
N LEU A 90 2.54 -7.83 -6.65
CA LEU A 90 2.30 -9.16 -6.08
C LEU A 90 0.82 -9.46 -5.98
N ASN A 91 0.48 -10.74 -6.10
CA ASN A 91 -0.87 -11.27 -5.94
C ASN A 91 -0.91 -12.73 -5.46
N ASP A 92 0.24 -13.29 -5.06
CA ASP A 92 0.30 -14.66 -4.57
C ASP A 92 -0.42 -14.75 -3.20
N PRO A 93 -1.48 -15.57 -3.08
CA PRO A 93 -2.24 -15.69 -1.84
C PRO A 93 -1.44 -16.30 -0.68
N PHE A 94 -0.28 -16.91 -0.95
CA PHE A 94 0.62 -17.44 0.07
C PHE A 94 1.71 -16.44 0.49
N GLU A 95 1.80 -15.27 -0.16
CA GLU A 95 2.83 -14.25 0.07
C GLU A 95 2.26 -12.85 0.39
N GLY A 96 0.98 -12.72 0.73
CA GLY A 96 0.36 -11.41 1.00
C GLY A 96 -1.06 -11.27 0.47
N GLY A 97 -1.36 -11.93 -0.65
CA GLY A 97 -2.69 -11.85 -1.25
C GLY A 97 -3.76 -12.48 -0.37
N MET A 98 -4.96 -11.88 -0.28
CA MET A 98 -6.09 -12.54 0.40
C MET A 98 -6.74 -13.57 -0.52
N HIS A 99 -6.78 -13.26 -1.80
CA HIS A 99 -7.06 -14.19 -2.87
C HIS A 99 -6.39 -13.71 -4.17
N ILE A 100 -6.28 -14.62 -5.15
CA ILE A 100 -5.57 -14.40 -6.41
C ILE A 100 -5.97 -13.10 -7.14
N PRO A 101 -7.26 -12.68 -7.18
CA PRO A 101 -7.68 -11.41 -7.77
C PRO A 101 -7.05 -10.13 -7.21
N ASP A 102 -6.55 -10.14 -5.97
CA ASP A 102 -6.04 -8.93 -5.32
C ASP A 102 -4.64 -8.62 -5.84
N ILE A 103 -4.52 -7.54 -6.60
CA ILE A 103 -3.24 -7.09 -7.12
C ILE A 103 -2.72 -5.97 -6.22
N PHE A 104 -1.60 -6.21 -5.56
CA PHE A 104 -0.87 -5.21 -4.81
C PHE A 104 0.19 -4.58 -5.70
N ILE A 105 0.28 -3.25 -5.65
CA ILE A 105 1.36 -2.46 -6.25
C ILE A 105 2.04 -1.72 -5.11
N VAL A 106 3.35 -1.89 -5.00
CA VAL A 106 4.19 -1.29 -3.96
C VAL A 106 5.30 -0.47 -4.62
N GLN A 107 5.41 0.79 -4.23
CA GLN A 107 6.47 1.68 -4.68
C GLN A 107 7.25 2.21 -3.47
N PRO A 108 8.58 2.06 -3.40
CA PRO A 108 9.38 2.67 -2.35
C PRO A 108 9.46 4.18 -2.55
N VAL A 109 9.50 4.91 -1.43
CA VAL A 109 9.65 6.36 -1.39
C VAL A 109 11.02 6.68 -0.85
N PHE A 110 11.80 7.44 -1.61
CA PHE A 110 13.14 7.86 -1.26
C PHE A 110 13.20 9.36 -0.95
N SER A 111 14.07 9.72 -0.02
CA SER A 111 14.45 11.10 0.28
C SER A 111 15.95 11.13 0.57
N GLU A 112 16.67 12.04 -0.08
CA GLU A 112 18.13 12.19 0.09
C GLU A 112 18.92 10.87 -0.12
N GLY A 113 18.47 10.03 -1.06
CA GLY A 113 19.10 8.75 -1.37
C GLY A 113 18.84 7.63 -0.34
N GLN A 114 17.92 7.85 0.61
CA GLN A 114 17.50 6.84 1.58
C GLN A 114 16.02 6.50 1.41
N ARG A 115 15.69 5.22 1.51
CA ARG A 115 14.30 4.76 1.56
C ARG A 115 13.68 5.17 2.88
N VAL A 116 12.59 5.94 2.81
CA VAL A 116 11.90 6.48 4.00
C VAL A 116 10.51 5.89 4.22
N ALA A 117 9.89 5.33 3.18
CA ALA A 117 8.55 4.78 3.24
C ALA A 117 8.26 3.87 2.03
N PHE A 118 7.07 3.27 2.03
CA PHE A 118 6.45 2.65 0.86
C PHE A 118 5.03 3.17 0.66
N ALA A 119 4.66 3.38 -0.60
CA ALA A 119 3.29 3.58 -1.02
C ALA A 119 2.73 2.27 -1.56
N VAL A 120 1.60 1.83 -1.01
CA VAL A 120 0.94 0.57 -1.37
C VAL A 120 -0.46 0.86 -1.85
N SER A 121 -0.86 0.23 -2.95
CA SER A 121 -2.24 0.18 -3.41
C SER A 121 -2.63 -1.24 -3.73
N THR A 122 -3.88 -1.60 -3.46
CA THR A 122 -4.43 -2.91 -3.82
C THR A 122 -5.83 -2.75 -4.39
N ALA A 123 -6.13 -3.51 -5.44
CA ALA A 123 -7.45 -3.57 -6.04
C ALA A 123 -7.69 -4.96 -6.68
N PRO A 124 -8.91 -5.50 -6.60
CA PRO A 124 -9.21 -6.77 -7.24
C PRO A 124 -9.42 -6.61 -8.75
N HIS A 125 -8.98 -7.62 -9.49
CA HIS A 125 -9.26 -7.79 -10.91
C HIS A 125 -10.34 -8.86 -11.11
N LEU A 126 -11.35 -8.59 -11.95
CA LEU A 126 -12.48 -9.51 -12.19
C LEU A 126 -12.05 -10.88 -12.71
N ASP A 127 -11.00 -10.91 -13.53
CA ASP A 127 -10.49 -12.13 -14.14
C ASP A 127 -8.97 -12.05 -14.26
N LEU A 128 -8.33 -13.19 -14.03
CA LEU A 128 -6.89 -13.41 -14.17
C LEU A 128 -6.58 -14.59 -15.09
N GLY A 129 -7.56 -15.06 -15.87
CA GLY A 129 -7.39 -16.12 -16.86
C GLY A 129 -7.35 -17.52 -16.26
N GLY A 130 -7.95 -17.72 -15.08
CA GLY A 130 -8.09 -19.03 -14.44
C GLY A 130 -9.01 -19.97 -15.22
N ARG A 131 -8.88 -21.28 -14.99
CA ARG A 131 -9.80 -22.27 -15.56
C ARG A 131 -11.13 -22.23 -14.81
N LEU A 132 -12.22 -22.03 -15.54
CA LEU A 132 -13.61 -22.16 -15.08
C LEU A 132 -14.04 -23.62 -14.94
#